data_AF-A0A0F9SJW5-F1
#
_entry.id   AF-A0A0F9SJW5-F1
#
_cell.length_a   1.000
_cell.length_b   1.000
_cell.length_c   1.000
_cell.angle_alpha   90.00
_cell.angle_beta   90.00
_cell.angle_gamma   90.00
#
_symmetry.space_group_name_H-M   'P 1'
#
loop_
_entity.id
_entity.type
_entity.pdbx_description
1 polymer ?
#
loop_
_entity_poly.entity_id
_entity_poly.type
_entity_poly.pdbx_seq_one_letter_code
_entity_poly.pdbx_strand_id
1 'polypeptide(L)'
;MTVDEAKRLRYRQTVYEIGEYNADGTTRRWRVSGAVKTWKRDPTRVRVPIKHGLYANGAIEEWNARYFTTKEPAPQEREKSKALKRK
;
A
#
# COMPACT_ATOMS: atom_id res chain seq x y z
N MET A 1 -1.59 7.18 -3.95
CA MET A 1 -0.65 7.58 -5.02
C MET A 1 -1.42 7.77 -6.31
N THR A 2 -0.89 8.53 -7.26
CA THR A 2 -1.44 8.69 -8.60
C THR A 2 -1.08 7.51 -9.50
N VAL A 3 -1.79 7.37 -10.62
CA VAL A 3 -1.49 6.32 -11.62
C VAL A 3 -0.09 6.51 -12.22
N ASP A 4 0.36 7.74 -12.47
CA ASP A 4 1.71 8.01 -12.99
C ASP A 4 2.80 7.59 -11.99
N GLU A 5 2.59 7.87 -10.70
CA GLU A 5 3.50 7.40 -9.65
C GLU A 5 3.55 5.87 -9.59
N ALA A 6 2.41 5.20 -9.71
CA ALA A 6 2.34 3.74 -9.73
C ALA A 6 3.15 3.13 -10.90
N LYS A 7 3.16 3.80 -12.07
CA LYS A 7 3.95 3.34 -13.23
C LYS A 7 5.45 3.39 -13.01
N ARG A 8 5.91 4.29 -12.14
CA ARG A 8 7.34 4.49 -11.84
C ARG A 8 7.87 3.54 -10.77
N LEU A 9 6.99 2.72 -10.16
CA LEU A 9 7.39 1.76 -9.14
C LEU A 9 8.36 0.72 -9.70
N ARG A 10 9.33 0.34 -8.86
CA ARG A 10 10.36 -0.64 -9.22
C ARG A 10 10.17 -1.94 -8.48
N TYR A 11 10.67 -3.02 -9.08
CA TYR A 11 10.75 -4.32 -8.41
C TYR A 11 11.45 -4.19 -7.06
N ARG A 12 10.95 -4.90 -6.04
CA ARG A 12 11.40 -4.88 -4.64
C ARG A 12 11.19 -3.57 -3.88
N GLN A 13 10.64 -2.52 -4.50
CA GLN A 13 10.26 -1.29 -3.80
C GLN A 13 9.16 -1.57 -2.78
N THR A 14 9.20 -0.80 -1.69
CA THR A 14 8.22 -0.87 -0.61
C THR A 14 7.14 0.20 -0.81
N VAL A 15 5.90 -0.20 -0.57
CA VAL A 15 4.72 0.68 -0.57
C VAL A 15 3.88 0.37 0.66
N TYR A 16 3.16 1.36 1.14
CA TYR A 16 2.34 1.28 2.34
C TYR A 16 0.88 1.50 1.97
N GLU A 17 0.00 0.75 2.62
CA GLU A 17 -1.44 0.87 2.43
C GLU A 17 -2.01 1.89 3.42
N ILE A 18 -2.76 2.86 2.91
CA ILE A 18 -3.35 3.94 3.70
C ILE A 18 -4.64 3.42 4.32
N GLY A 19 -4.75 3.49 5.64
CA GLY A 19 -5.96 3.11 6.39
C GLY A 19 -5.94 1.68 6.94
N GLU A 20 -5.06 0.81 6.43
CA GLU A 20 -4.84 -0.53 6.95
C GLU A 20 -3.57 -0.57 7.82
N TYR A 21 -3.73 -1.03 9.05
CA TYR A 21 -2.65 -1.11 10.02
C TYR A 21 -2.51 -2.53 10.55
N ASN A 22 -1.27 -2.91 10.84
CA ASN A 22 -0.95 -4.13 11.54
C ASN A 22 -1.41 -4.04 13.01
N ALA A 23 -1.40 -5.19 13.70
CA ALA A 23 -1.82 -5.26 15.10
C ALA A 23 -0.99 -4.37 16.05
N ASP A 24 0.27 -4.09 15.69
CA ASP A 24 1.20 -3.20 16.38
C ASP A 24 0.95 -1.71 16.09
N GLY A 25 -0.02 -1.37 15.23
CA GLY A 25 -0.32 0.00 14.83
C GLY A 25 0.58 0.55 13.72
N THR A 26 1.54 -0.24 13.22
CA THR A 26 2.34 0.13 12.05
C THR A 26 1.51 0.01 10.78
N THR A 27 1.77 0.86 9.80
CA THR A 27 1.09 0.79 8.51
C THR A 27 1.43 -0.50 7.79
N ARG A 28 0.43 -1.10 7.15
CA ARG A 28 0.64 -2.35 6.41
C ARG A 28 1.61 -2.15 5.24
N ARG A 29 2.70 -2.90 5.27
CA ARG A 29 3.83 -2.78 4.34
C ARG A 29 3.76 -3.82 3.23
N TRP A 30 3.65 -3.36 2.00
CA TRP A 30 3.65 -4.20 0.79
C TRP A 30 4.97 -4.04 0.03
N ARG A 31 5.39 -5.10 -0.66
CA ARG A 31 6.57 -5.10 -1.53
C ARG A 31 6.16 -5.40 -2.98
N VAL A 32 6.65 -4.60 -3.92
CA VAL A 32 6.47 -4.86 -5.36
C VAL A 32 7.14 -6.18 -5.72
N SER A 33 6.33 -7.15 -6.14
CA SER A 33 6.73 -8.55 -6.34
C SER A 33 7.09 -8.88 -7.78
N GLY A 34 6.85 -7.98 -8.74
CA GLY A 34 7.15 -8.21 -10.16
C GLY A 34 7.18 -6.93 -10.98
N ALA A 35 7.21 -7.09 -12.31
CA ALA A 35 7.25 -5.98 -13.25
C ALA A 35 5.92 -5.22 -13.29
N VAL A 36 6.00 -3.89 -13.36
CA VAL A 36 4.86 -3.00 -13.62
C VAL A 36 4.35 -3.27 -15.03
N LYS A 37 3.04 -3.51 -15.16
CA LYS A 37 2.37 -3.68 -16.46
C LYS A 37 1.62 -2.40 -16.81
N THR A 38 1.84 -1.91 -18.03
CA THR A 38 1.18 -0.74 -18.61
C THR A 38 0.66 -1.07 -20.00
N TRP A 39 -0.41 -0.42 -20.45
CA TRP A 39 -1.01 -0.68 -21.75
C TRP A 39 -0.80 0.49 -22.71
N LYS A 40 -0.34 0.21 -23.93
CA LYS A 40 -0.11 1.26 -24.96
C LYS A 40 -1.41 1.93 -25.41
N ARG A 41 -2.49 1.16 -25.54
CA ARG A 41 -3.81 1.65 -26.02
C ARG A 41 -4.60 2.39 -24.94
N ASP A 42 -4.26 2.18 -23.67
CA ASP A 42 -4.92 2.81 -22.53
C ASP A 42 -3.87 3.26 -21.52
N PRO A 43 -3.47 4.55 -21.55
CA PRO A 43 -2.47 5.07 -20.65
C PRO A 43 -2.97 5.19 -19.20
N THR A 44 -4.27 5.05 -18.93
CA THR A 44 -4.81 5.12 -17.57
C THR A 44 -4.69 3.80 -16.82
N ARG A 45 -4.51 2.69 -17.55
CA ARG A 45 -4.42 1.36 -16.98
C ARG A 45 -3.01 1.02 -16.52
N VAL A 46 -2.90 0.56 -15.28
CA VAL A 46 -1.65 0.11 -14.66
C VAL A 46 -1.91 -1.13 -13.82
N ARG A 47 -0.95 -2.06 -13.77
CA ARG A 47 -1.02 -3.19 -12.84
C ARG A 47 0.35 -3.45 -12.23
N VAL A 48 0.48 -3.21 -10.93
CA VAL A 48 1.71 -3.40 -10.17
C VAL A 48 1.52 -4.58 -9.22
N PRO A 49 2.14 -5.74 -9.46
CA PRO A 49 2.02 -6.88 -8.55
C PRO A 49 2.72 -6.57 -7.22
N ILE A 50 2.02 -6.79 -6.11
CA ILE A 50 2.52 -6.55 -4.76
C ILE A 50 2.30 -7.79 -3.88
N LYS A 51 3.11 -7.91 -2.82
CA LYS A 51 2.97 -8.95 -1.80
C LYS A 51 3.22 -8.42 -0.39
N HIS A 52 2.58 -9.04 0.57
CA HIS A 52 2.74 -8.81 2.00
C HIS A 52 2.99 -10.16 2.69
N GLY A 53 4.23 -10.38 3.15
CA GLY A 53 4.64 -11.65 3.74
C GLY A 53 4.60 -12.82 2.73
N LEU A 54 4.29 -14.01 3.24
CA LEU A 54 4.27 -15.25 2.45
C LEU A 54 2.93 -15.51 1.75
N TYR A 55 1.82 -15.08 2.36
CA TYR A 55 0.48 -15.52 1.95
C TYR A 55 -0.40 -14.42 1.34
N ALA A 56 -0.13 -13.14 1.59
CA ALA A 56 -0.93 -12.07 1.03
C ALA A 56 -0.29 -11.55 -0.26
N ASN A 57 -0.99 -11.70 -1.38
CA ASN A 57 -0.60 -11.21 -2.70
C ASN A 57 -1.71 -10.34 -3.27
N GLY A 58 -1.37 -9.37 -4.09
CA GLY A 58 -2.32 -8.45 -4.70
C GLY A 58 -1.73 -7.69 -5.88
N ALA A 59 -2.48 -6.71 -6.37
CA ALA A 59 -1.99 -5.79 -7.38
C ALA A 59 -2.52 -4.36 -7.13
N ILE A 60 -1.66 -3.37 -7.37
CA ILE A 60 -2.08 -1.97 -7.48
C ILE A 60 -2.58 -1.75 -8.90
N GLU A 61 -3.82 -1.31 -9.00
CA GLU A 61 -4.54 -0.98 -10.23
C GLU A 61 -5.08 0.44 -10.13
N GLU A 62 -5.58 0.99 -11.23
CA GLU A 62 -6.05 2.37 -11.32
C GLU A 62 -7.07 2.76 -10.24
N TRP A 63 -7.96 1.85 -9.87
CA TRP A 63 -9.06 2.09 -8.93
C TRP A 63 -8.61 2.04 -7.46
N ASN A 64 -7.51 1.36 -7.13
CA ASN A 64 -7.00 1.21 -5.77
C ASN A 64 -5.71 1.98 -5.50
N ALA A 65 -5.05 2.53 -6.54
CA ALA A 65 -3.80 3.27 -6.40
C ALA A 65 -3.86 4.39 -5.37
N ARG A 66 -5.03 5.01 -5.18
CA ARG A 66 -5.23 6.06 -4.16
C ARG A 66 -4.94 5.58 -2.73
N TYR A 67 -5.12 4.29 -2.43
CA TYR A 67 -4.91 3.71 -1.11
C TYR A 67 -3.46 3.32 -0.84
N PHE A 68 -2.52 3.56 -1.76
CA PHE A 68 -1.12 3.25 -1.54
C PHE A 68 -0.26 4.51 -1.50
N THR A 69 0.81 4.48 -0.71
CA THR A 69 1.83 5.53 -0.65
C THR A 69 3.22 4.91 -0.62
N THR A 70 4.21 5.59 -1.20
CA THR A 70 5.63 5.20 -1.11
C THR A 70 6.29 5.69 0.17
N LYS A 71 5.73 6.73 0.79
CA LYS A 71 6.19 7.26 2.07
C LYS A 71 5.49 6.52 3.19
N GLU A 72 6.25 6.06 4.18
CA GLU A 72 5.71 5.47 5.39
C GLU A 72 4.84 6.53 6.10
N PRO A 73 3.52 6.31 6.22
CA PRO A 73 2.69 7.22 6.96
C PRO A 73 2.93 7.02 8.45
N ALA A 74 2.58 8.03 9.25
CA ALA A 74 2.70 7.93 10.69
C ALA A 74 1.92 6.70 11.21
N PRO A 75 2.48 5.94 12.16
CA PRO A 75 1.75 4.85 12.79
C PRO A 75 0.46 5.41 13.40
N GLN A 76 -0.59 4.60 13.42
CA GLN A 76 -1.86 5.02 13.99
C GLN A 76 -1.61 5.39 15.47
N GLU A 77 -1.83 6.65 15.83
CA GLU A 77 -1.90 7.05 17.23
C GLU A 77 -3.09 6.33 17.84
N ARG A 78 -2.86 5.13 18.36
CA ARG A 78 -3.82 4.48 19.24
C ARG A 78 -3.92 5.37 20.44
N GLU A 79 -4.94 6.22 20.43
CA GLU A 79 -5.47 6.85 21.62
C GLU A 79 -5.46 5.79 22.73
N LYS A 80 -4.64 6.01 23.76
CA LYS A 80 -4.62 5.23 25.01
C LYS A 80 -5.97 5.32 25.76
N SER A 81 -7.05 5.71 25.09
CA SER A 81 -8.37 6.09 25.58
C SER A 81 -9.25 4.90 25.95
N LYS A 82 -8.91 3.66 25.55
CA LYS A 82 -9.61 2.47 26.06
C LYS A 82 -9.10 1.95 27.41
N ALA A 83 -7.95 2.42 27.90
CA ALA A 83 -7.38 1.97 29.18
C ALA A 83 -7.75 2.86 30.39
N LEU A 84 -8.19 4.11 30.17
CA LEU A 84 -8.58 5.02 31.27
C LEU A 84 -10.08 4.94 31.63
N LYS A 85 -10.92 4.30 30.80
CA LYS A 85 -12.38 4.22 30.97
C LYS A 85 -12.90 2.95 31.68
N ARG A 86 -12.03 2.21 32.37
CA ARG A 86 -12.43 1.13 33.29
C ARG A 86 -11.81 1.41 34.66
N LYS A 87 -12.34 2.42 35.35
CA LYS A 87 -12.25 2.59 36.79
C LYS A 87 -13.67 2.62 37.33
#